data_AF-A0A2K2TYE8-F1
#
_entry.id   AF-A0A2K2TYE8-F1
#
_cell.length_a   1.000
_cell.length_b   1.000
_cell.length_c   1.000
_cell.angle_alpha   90.00
_cell.angle_beta   90.00
_cell.angle_gamma   90.00
#
_symmetry.space_group_name_H-M   'P 1'
#
loop_
_entity.id
_entity.type
_entity.pdbx_description
1 polymer ?
#
loop_
_entity_poly.entity_id
_entity_poly.type
_entity_poly.pdbx_seq_one_letter_code
_entity_poly.pdbx_strand_id
1 'polypeptide(L)'
;MYLYFHTNTEMALHYIKDLLSDDAEHPVSEIYDYVMENCKGQAIMGQPMTATVISSALWRLAHTEGSGYYRTRRGIYQKGDPEKEMKVKLTPYERAVRIVTRAEREVAGSFYMYLDGDLDTESTIRMQEVGRGVLEKLARIKGELSVSQQELMKENPKESVEEPGMTMGY
;
A
#
# COMPACT_ATOMS: atom_id res chain seq x y z
N MET A 1 32.85 3.08 1.32
CA MET A 1 31.84 3.83 0.54
C MET A 1 30.89 4.45 1.56
N TYR A 2 30.79 5.77 1.66
CA TYR A 2 29.87 6.40 2.61
C TYR A 2 28.46 6.37 2.02
N LEU A 3 27.55 5.61 2.62
CA LEU A 3 26.13 5.64 2.28
C LEU A 3 25.57 6.99 2.76
N TYR A 4 25.04 7.78 1.84
CA TYR A 4 24.42 9.07 2.15
C TYR A 4 22.91 8.94 2.02
N PHE A 5 22.19 9.23 3.10
CA PHE A 5 20.73 9.14 3.17
C PHE A 5 20.16 10.53 3.47
N HIS A 6 19.06 10.90 2.81
CA HIS A 6 18.43 12.21 3.00
C HIS A 6 17.41 12.20 4.14
N THR A 7 16.89 11.02 4.50
CA THR A 7 15.94 10.85 5.61
C THR A 7 16.17 9.56 6.39
N ASN A 8 15.74 9.51 7.64
CA ASN A 8 15.74 8.27 8.44
C ASN A 8 14.87 7.17 7.77
N THR A 9 13.80 7.53 7.08
CA THR A 9 12.97 6.55 6.36
C THR A 9 13.73 5.87 5.22
N GLU A 10 14.54 6.62 4.47
CA GLU A 10 15.41 6.05 3.42
C GLU A 10 16.46 5.11 4.00
N MET A 11 17.10 5.54 5.09
CA MET A 11 18.08 4.72 5.81
C MET A 11 17.45 3.42 6.35
N ALA A 12 16.27 3.51 6.97
CA ALA A 12 15.52 2.35 7.44
C ALA A 12 15.16 1.41 6.28
N LEU A 13 14.65 1.96 5.16
CA LEU A 13 14.33 1.15 3.97
C LEU A 13 15.56 0.42 3.42
N HIS A 14 16.73 1.07 3.43
CA HIS A 14 17.96 0.44 2.97
C HIS A 14 18.32 -0.78 3.83
N TYR A 15 18.38 -0.62 5.16
CA TYR A 15 18.71 -1.71 6.06
C TYR A 15 17.65 -2.81 6.12
N ILE A 16 16.37 -2.46 6.00
CA ILE A 16 15.30 -3.46 5.89
C ILE A 16 15.48 -4.30 4.62
N LYS A 17 15.78 -3.68 3.47
CA LYS A 17 16.01 -4.41 2.23
C LYS A 17 17.26 -5.28 2.30
N ASP A 18 18.33 -4.75 2.89
CA ASP A 18 19.57 -5.48 3.10
C ASP A 18 19.35 -6.76 3.92
N LEU A 19 18.62 -6.67 5.04
CA LEU A 19 18.24 -7.83 5.84
C LEU A 19 17.39 -8.83 5.04
N LEU A 20 16.34 -8.35 4.38
CA LEU A 20 15.42 -9.22 3.63
C LEU A 20 16.00 -9.74 2.30
N SER A 21 17.26 -9.42 1.95
CA SER A 21 17.85 -9.79 0.66
C SER A 21 18.16 -11.28 0.53
N ASP A 22 18.21 -12.00 1.65
CA ASP A 22 18.53 -13.43 1.77
C ASP A 22 17.35 -14.38 1.46
N ASP A 23 16.23 -13.82 1.02
CA ASP A 23 14.98 -14.53 0.69
C ASP A 23 14.39 -15.33 1.87
N ALA A 24 14.80 -15.03 3.10
CA ALA A 24 14.29 -15.65 4.33
C ALA A 24 13.13 -14.86 4.96
N GLU A 25 12.41 -15.53 5.87
CA GLU A 25 11.38 -14.88 6.70
C GLU A 25 12.00 -14.24 7.94
N HIS A 26 11.80 -12.92 8.09
CA HIS A 26 12.25 -12.19 9.28
C HIS A 26 11.07 -11.65 10.10
N PRO A 27 11.02 -11.92 11.41
CA PRO A 27 10.08 -11.28 12.31
C PRO A 27 10.40 -9.79 12.48
N VAL A 28 9.37 -9.00 12.77
CA VAL A 28 9.47 -7.55 12.98
C VAL A 28 10.48 -7.19 14.07
N SER A 29 10.58 -7.98 15.14
CA SER A 29 11.58 -7.76 16.20
C SER A 29 13.00 -7.79 15.67
N GLU A 30 13.32 -8.76 14.81
CA GLU A 30 14.64 -8.89 14.20
C GLU A 30 14.94 -7.73 13.25
N ILE A 31 13.94 -7.30 12.47
CA ILE A 31 14.05 -6.13 11.60
C ILE A 31 14.34 -4.87 12.42
N TYR A 32 13.67 -4.70 13.56
CA TYR A 32 13.94 -3.57 14.46
C TYR A 32 15.35 -3.59 15.00
N ASP A 33 15.77 -4.73 15.56
CA ASP A 33 17.08 -4.88 16.18
C ASP A 33 18.18 -4.64 15.12
N TYR A 34 18.04 -5.21 13.93
CA TYR A 34 18.98 -5.02 12.82
C TYR A 34 19.08 -3.56 12.39
N VAL A 35 17.95 -2.88 12.16
CA VAL A 35 17.98 -1.47 11.73
C VAL A 35 18.58 -0.59 12.82
N MET A 36 18.19 -0.79 14.09
CA MET A 36 18.70 0.01 15.20
C MET A 36 20.20 -0.21 15.42
N GLU A 37 20.68 -1.45 15.33
CA GLU A 37 22.09 -1.80 15.45
C GLU A 37 22.92 -1.19 14.32
N ASN A 38 22.43 -1.22 13.09
CA ASN A 38 23.12 -0.65 11.93
C ASN A 38 23.06 0.89 11.89
N CYS A 39 22.05 1.49 12.53
CA CYS A 39 21.96 2.94 12.63
C CYS A 39 22.91 3.54 13.69
N LYS A 40 23.33 2.79 14.72
CA LYS A 40 24.27 3.24 15.79
C LYS A 40 24.07 4.68 16.30
N GLY A 41 22.83 5.16 16.37
CA GLY A 41 22.52 6.53 16.81
C GLY A 41 22.77 7.63 15.77
N GLN A 42 22.98 7.29 14.50
CA GLN A 42 22.98 8.25 13.40
C GLN A 42 21.61 8.95 13.34
N ALA A 43 21.66 10.27 13.43
CA ALA A 43 20.51 11.14 13.35
C ALA A 43 20.57 11.92 12.04
N ILE A 44 19.71 11.57 11.08
CA ILE A 44 19.56 12.36 9.86
C ILE A 44 18.64 13.54 10.19
N MET A 45 19.05 14.74 9.81
CA MET A 45 18.34 15.99 10.14
C MET A 45 18.12 16.21 11.65
N GLY A 46 19.03 15.70 12.50
CA GLY A 46 18.96 15.89 13.96
C GLY A 46 17.89 15.06 14.66
N GLN A 47 17.17 14.18 13.94
CA GLN A 47 16.23 13.23 14.54
C GLN A 47 16.85 11.84 14.63
N PRO A 48 16.80 11.16 15.78
CA PRO A 48 17.27 9.79 15.90
C PRO A 48 16.34 8.83 15.15
N MET A 49 16.88 7.65 14.79
CA MET A 49 16.06 6.53 14.34
C MET A 49 15.09 6.11 15.45
N THR A 50 13.82 5.92 15.10
CA THR A 50 12.78 5.49 16.04
C THR A 50 12.01 4.29 15.51
N ALA A 51 11.38 3.55 16.42
CA ALA A 51 10.53 2.41 16.05
C ALA A 51 9.40 2.82 15.09
N THR A 52 8.87 4.04 15.22
CA THR A 52 7.82 4.59 14.36
C THR A 52 8.30 4.78 12.92
N VAL A 53 9.55 5.22 12.73
CA VAL A 53 10.15 5.38 11.39
C VAL A 53 10.33 4.02 10.73
N ILE A 54 10.84 3.03 11.47
CA ILE A 54 11.04 1.66 10.97
C ILE A 54 9.70 1.01 10.63
N SER A 55 8.68 1.16 11.49
CA SER A 55 7.29 0.75 11.22
C SER A 55 6.76 1.35 9.91
N SER A 56 6.95 2.66 9.72
CA SER A 56 6.49 3.36 8.54
C SER A 56 7.20 2.87 7.28
N ALA A 57 8.53 2.71 7.34
CA ALA A 57 9.33 2.17 6.25
C ALA A 57 8.89 0.75 5.86
N LEU A 58 8.72 -0.13 6.84
CA LEU A 58 8.31 -1.52 6.65
C LEU A 58 6.88 -1.62 6.08
N TRP A 59 5.97 -0.76 6.55
CA TRP A 59 4.62 -0.67 6.00
C TRP A 59 4.64 -0.24 4.53
N ARG A 60 5.40 0.80 4.19
CA ARG A 60 5.56 1.27 2.81
C ARG A 60 6.17 0.18 1.93
N LEU A 61 7.16 -0.53 2.42
CA LEU A 61 7.81 -1.62 1.70
C LEU A 61 6.80 -2.73 1.35
N ALA A 62 5.98 -3.17 2.30
CA ALA A 62 5.03 -4.27 2.07
C ALA A 62 3.75 -3.88 1.32
N HIS A 63 3.40 -2.59 1.24
CA HIS A 63 2.15 -2.11 0.63
C HIS A 63 2.35 -1.30 -0.65
N THR A 64 3.59 -1.05 -1.07
CA THR A 64 3.88 -0.42 -2.37
C THR A 64 3.85 -1.50 -3.45
N GLU A 65 3.05 -1.28 -4.50
CA GLU A 65 3.01 -2.19 -5.64
C GLU A 65 4.38 -2.25 -6.34
N GLY A 66 4.88 -3.46 -6.62
CA GLY A 66 6.18 -3.68 -7.27
C GLY A 66 7.39 -3.45 -6.36
N SER A 67 7.21 -3.48 -5.03
CA SER A 67 8.32 -3.31 -4.10
C SER A 67 9.26 -4.52 -4.05
N GLY A 68 8.81 -5.72 -4.42
CA GLY A 68 9.58 -6.94 -4.22
C GLY A 68 9.60 -7.44 -2.79
N TYR A 69 8.73 -6.95 -1.88
CA TYR A 69 8.72 -7.40 -0.48
C TYR A 69 7.30 -7.48 0.07
N TYR A 70 7.02 -8.48 0.90
CA TYR A 70 5.68 -8.74 1.40
C TYR A 70 5.66 -9.20 2.86
N ARG A 71 4.53 -8.94 3.50
CA ARG A 71 4.21 -9.47 4.82
C ARG A 71 3.55 -10.83 4.66
N THR A 72 4.22 -11.91 5.06
CA THR A 72 3.68 -13.28 4.95
C THR A 72 2.57 -13.53 5.96
N ARG A 73 2.86 -13.20 7.22
CA ARG A 73 1.95 -13.32 8.36
C ARG A 73 2.15 -12.13 9.30
N ARG A 74 1.26 -11.99 10.30
CA ARG A 74 1.32 -10.85 11.22
C ARG A 74 2.70 -10.76 11.86
N GLY A 75 3.44 -9.70 11.54
CA GLY A 75 4.76 -9.44 12.08
C GLY A 75 5.90 -10.21 11.44
N ILE A 76 5.73 -10.81 10.25
CA ILE A 76 6.80 -11.53 9.55
C ILE A 76 6.84 -11.08 8.08
N TYR A 77 8.04 -10.82 7.59
CA TYR A 77 8.31 -10.18 6.31
C TYR A 77 9.38 -10.96 5.55
N GLN A 78 9.27 -11.00 4.22
CA GLN A 78 10.28 -11.60 3.33
C GLN A 78 10.31 -10.89 1.99
N LYS A 79 11.36 -11.15 1.21
CA LYS A 79 11.47 -10.70 -0.17
C LYS A 79 10.60 -11.55 -1.10
N GLY A 80 9.85 -10.83 -1.94
CA GLY A 80 9.09 -11.27 -3.11
C GLY A 80 9.92 -12.19 -3.98
N ASP A 81 9.42 -13.38 -4.27
CA ASP A 81 9.88 -14.11 -5.44
C ASP A 81 9.36 -13.35 -6.68
N PRO A 82 10.23 -12.76 -7.53
CA PRO A 82 9.80 -12.00 -8.69
C PRO A 82 8.98 -12.83 -9.69
N GLU A 83 9.12 -14.16 -9.68
CA GLU A 83 8.28 -15.05 -10.51
C GLU A 83 6.87 -15.25 -9.91
N LYS A 84 6.73 -15.17 -8.57
CA LYS A 84 5.42 -15.10 -7.88
C LYS A 84 4.87 -13.67 -7.81
N GLU A 85 5.69 -12.65 -8.04
CA GLU A 85 5.27 -11.27 -8.33
C GLU A 85 4.61 -11.11 -9.70
N MET A 86 4.54 -12.19 -10.50
CA MET A 86 3.59 -12.30 -11.59
C MET A 86 2.17 -12.44 -11.02
N LYS A 87 1.71 -11.40 -10.30
CA LYS A 87 0.32 -11.19 -9.97
C LYS A 87 -0.44 -11.23 -11.29
N VAL A 88 -1.47 -12.09 -11.32
CA VAL A 88 -2.66 -12.00 -12.17
C VAL A 88 -2.69 -10.63 -12.83
N LYS A 89 -2.43 -10.57 -14.15
CA LYS A 89 -2.53 -9.32 -14.91
C LYS A 89 -3.91 -8.75 -14.60
N LEU A 90 -3.96 -7.75 -13.73
CA LEU A 90 -5.20 -7.08 -13.39
C LEU A 90 -5.78 -6.60 -14.72
N THR A 91 -7.03 -6.92 -14.95
CA THR A 91 -7.71 -6.40 -16.14
C THR A 91 -7.65 -4.86 -16.09
N PRO A 92 -7.70 -4.18 -17.23
CA PRO A 92 -7.77 -2.71 -17.26
C PRO A 92 -8.86 -2.16 -16.33
N TYR A 93 -9.98 -2.87 -16.18
CA TYR A 93 -11.08 -2.54 -15.29
C TYR A 93 -10.72 -2.66 -13.81
N GLU A 94 -10.07 -3.75 -13.38
CA GLU A 94 -9.62 -3.89 -11.99
C GLU A 94 -8.60 -2.83 -11.60
N ARG A 95 -7.72 -2.47 -12.54
CA ARG A 95 -6.77 -1.37 -12.35
C ARG A 95 -7.49 -0.04 -12.18
N ALA A 96 -8.50 0.22 -13.01
CA ALA A 96 -9.33 1.43 -12.90
C ALA A 96 -10.11 1.47 -11.57
N VAL A 97 -10.70 0.36 -11.13
CA VAL A 97 -11.41 0.26 -9.84
C VAL A 97 -10.48 0.56 -8.66
N ARG A 98 -9.23 0.09 -8.68
CA ARG A 98 -8.24 0.42 -7.65
C ARG A 98 -7.92 1.91 -7.60
N ILE A 99 -7.71 2.54 -8.76
CA ILE A 99 -7.43 3.98 -8.87
C ILE A 99 -8.60 4.78 -8.29
N VAL A 100 -9.82 4.45 -8.68
CA VAL A 100 -11.04 5.12 -8.18
C VAL A 100 -11.19 4.92 -6.68
N THR A 101 -10.98 3.70 -6.17
CA THR A 101 -11.07 3.42 -4.72
C THR A 101 -10.03 4.19 -3.92
N ARG A 102 -8.82 4.40 -4.47
CA ARG A 102 -7.80 5.23 -3.83
C ARG A 102 -8.21 6.71 -3.83
N ALA A 103 -8.70 7.21 -4.96
CA ALA A 103 -9.20 8.58 -5.06
C ALA A 103 -10.37 8.83 -4.09
N GLU A 104 -11.32 7.90 -3.95
CA GLU A 104 -12.41 7.98 -2.97
C GLU A 104 -11.89 8.20 -1.54
N ARG A 105 -10.85 7.46 -1.13
CA ARG A 105 -10.26 7.57 0.21
C ARG A 105 -9.53 8.89 0.42
N GLU A 106 -8.72 9.32 -0.54
CA GLU A 106 -7.95 10.57 -0.45
C GLU A 106 -8.89 11.79 -0.45
N VAL A 107 -9.91 11.78 -1.31
CA VAL A 107 -10.94 12.83 -1.39
C VAL A 107 -11.79 12.87 -0.12
N ALA A 108 -12.28 11.72 0.36
CA ALA A 108 -13.07 11.69 1.59
C ALA A 108 -12.27 12.23 2.79
N GLY A 109 -10.99 11.86 2.91
CA GLY A 109 -10.11 12.41 3.95
C GLY A 109 -9.94 13.94 3.86
N SER A 110 -9.96 14.49 2.65
CA SER A 110 -9.76 15.93 2.41
C SER A 110 -11.00 16.79 2.71
N PHE A 111 -12.21 16.24 2.48
CA PHE A 111 -13.47 16.97 2.70
C PHE A 111 -14.11 16.74 4.07
N TYR A 112 -13.84 15.60 4.73
CA TYR A 112 -14.44 15.27 6.03
C TYR A 112 -13.53 15.59 7.24
N MET A 113 -12.24 15.88 7.04
CA MET A 113 -11.31 16.22 8.12
C MET A 113 -10.82 17.67 8.03
N TYR A 114 -11.71 18.63 8.30
CA TYR A 114 -11.36 19.94 8.85
C TYR A 114 -12.48 20.33 9.83
N LEU A 115 -12.34 19.92 11.09
CA LEU A 115 -13.15 20.40 12.21
C LEU A 115 -12.35 21.39 13.09
N ASP A 116 -11.14 21.75 12.66
CA ASP A 116 -10.23 22.62 13.39
C ASP A 116 -9.60 23.60 12.38
N GLY A 117 -10.04 24.85 12.38
CA GLY A 117 -9.44 25.94 11.60
C GLY A 117 -10.41 26.78 10.78
N ASP A 118 -10.72 27.98 11.30
CA ASP A 118 -10.99 29.25 10.60
C ASP A 118 -12.13 29.40 9.56
N LEU A 119 -12.85 28.33 9.18
CA LEU A 119 -14.00 28.44 8.26
C LEU A 119 -15.32 28.64 9.00
N ASP A 120 -16.14 29.57 8.51
CA ASP A 120 -17.51 29.74 9.00
C ASP A 120 -18.40 28.55 8.61
N THR A 121 -19.55 28.43 9.30
CA THR A 121 -20.48 27.31 9.14
C THR A 121 -21.02 27.17 7.71
N GLU A 122 -21.28 28.28 7.01
CA GLU A 122 -21.81 28.25 5.64
C GLU A 122 -20.76 27.74 4.66
N SER A 123 -19.52 28.22 4.79
CA SER A 123 -18.38 27.75 4.00
C SER A 123 -18.09 26.27 4.23
N THR A 124 -18.23 25.80 5.48
CA THR A 124 -18.07 24.38 5.84
C THR A 124 -19.14 23.51 5.18
N ILE A 125 -20.41 23.93 5.20
CA ILE A 125 -21.52 23.20 4.57
C ILE A 125 -21.29 23.10 3.05
N ARG A 126 -20.95 24.21 2.39
CA ARG A 126 -20.66 24.22 0.95
C ARG A 126 -19.51 23.28 0.59
N MET A 127 -18.46 23.25 1.40
CA MET A 127 -17.32 22.36 1.18
C MET A 127 -17.72 20.88 1.31
N GLN A 128 -18.56 20.55 2.29
CA GLN A 128 -19.09 19.18 2.46
C GLN A 128 -20.02 18.76 1.32
N GLU A 129 -20.85 19.68 0.79
CA GLU A 129 -21.71 19.43 -0.37
C GLU A 129 -20.88 19.14 -1.62
N VAL A 130 -19.82 19.92 -1.87
CA VAL A 130 -18.87 19.68 -2.96
C VAL A 130 -18.19 18.33 -2.78
N GLY A 131 -17.70 18.01 -1.57
CA GLY A 131 -17.08 16.73 -1.26
C GLY A 131 -18.02 15.54 -1.52
N ARG A 132 -19.27 15.63 -1.08
CA ARG A 132 -20.29 14.60 -1.35
C ARG A 132 -20.52 14.42 -2.86
N GLY A 133 -20.66 15.51 -3.60
CA GLY A 133 -20.87 15.45 -5.06
C GLY A 133 -19.69 14.82 -5.82
N VAL A 134 -18.45 15.01 -5.35
CA VAL A 134 -17.28 14.33 -5.93
C VAL A 134 -17.31 12.83 -5.61
N LEU A 135 -17.61 12.46 -4.37
CA LEU A 135 -17.66 11.05 -3.95
C LEU A 135 -18.77 10.26 -4.66
N GLU A 136 -19.94 10.86 -4.87
CA GLU A 136 -21.04 10.24 -5.63
C GLU A 136 -20.63 9.95 -7.08
N LYS A 137 -19.89 10.86 -7.73
CA LYS A 137 -19.36 10.66 -9.08
C LYS A 137 -18.33 9.53 -9.12
N LEU A 138 -17.43 9.47 -8.14
CA LEU A 138 -16.45 8.38 -8.05
C LEU A 138 -17.13 7.02 -7.85
N ALA A 139 -18.13 6.95 -6.97
CA ALA A 139 -18.90 5.73 -6.73
C ALA A 139 -19.63 5.26 -8.01
N ARG A 140 -20.19 6.20 -8.79
CA ARG A 140 -20.81 5.90 -10.08
C ARG A 140 -19.80 5.32 -11.08
N ILE A 141 -18.64 5.96 -11.24
CA ILE A 141 -17.57 5.48 -12.13
C ILE A 141 -17.14 4.06 -11.72
N LYS A 142 -16.97 3.81 -10.42
CA LYS A 142 -16.62 2.49 -9.90
C LYS A 142 -17.67 1.43 -10.23
N GLY A 143 -18.95 1.79 -10.13
CA GLY A 143 -20.07 0.93 -10.51
C GLY A 143 -20.06 0.61 -12.00
N GLU A 144 -19.90 1.63 -12.87
CA GLU A 144 -19.81 1.47 -14.32
C GLU A 144 -18.63 0.56 -14.72
N LEU A 145 -17.46 0.75 -14.11
CA LEU A 145 -16.29 -0.11 -14.33
C LEU A 145 -16.54 -1.58 -13.94
N SER A 146 -17.30 -1.80 -12.86
CA SER A 146 -17.64 -3.15 -12.39
C SER A 146 -18.63 -3.83 -13.34
N VAL A 147 -19.60 -3.08 -13.89
CA VAL A 147 -20.54 -3.59 -14.91
C VAL A 147 -19.78 -3.93 -16.19
N SER A 148 -18.93 -3.05 -16.69
CA SER A 148 -18.15 -3.30 -17.91
C SER A 148 -17.17 -4.48 -17.75
N GLN A 149 -16.62 -4.71 -16.54
CA GLN A 149 -15.84 -5.90 -16.25
C GLN A 149 -16.68 -7.19 -16.37
N GLN A 150 -17.90 -7.18 -15.81
CA GLN A 150 -18.80 -8.32 -15.88
C GLN A 150 -19.28 -8.60 -17.32
N GLU A 151 -19.52 -7.57 -18.12
CA GLU A 151 -19.87 -7.70 -19.54
C GLU A 151 -18.70 -8.32 -20.33
N LEU A 152 -17.47 -7.86 -20.10
CA LEU A 152 -16.28 -8.42 -20.75
C LEU A 152 -16.07 -9.90 -20.40
N MET A 153 -16.30 -10.29 -19.16
CA MET A 153 -16.22 -11.69 -18.72
C MET A 153 -17.32 -12.58 -19.33
N LYS A 154 -18.49 -12.02 -19.64
CA LYS A 154 -19.58 -12.75 -20.32
C LYS A 154 -19.31 -12.93 -21.83
N GLU A 155 -18.65 -11.95 -22.46
CA GLU A 155 -18.32 -12.00 -23.89
C GLU A 155 -17.13 -12.92 -24.20
N ASN A 156 -16.21 -13.14 -23.25
CA ASN A 156 -15.04 -14.02 -23.42
C ASN A 156 -14.92 -15.07 -22.29
N PRO A 157 -15.75 -16.13 -22.29
CA PRO A 157 -15.75 -17.16 -21.23
C PRO A 157 -14.51 -18.08 -21.21
N LYS A 158 -13.53 -17.91 -22.10
CA LYS A 158 -12.35 -18.79 -22.23
C LYS A 158 -11.10 -18.38 -21.45
N GLU A 159 -11.15 -17.31 -20.66
CA GLU A 159 -10.19 -17.13 -19.57
C GLU A 159 -10.85 -17.58 -18.26
N SER A 160 -11.21 -18.86 -18.19
CA SER A 160 -11.47 -19.51 -16.92
C SER A 160 -10.15 -19.47 -16.14
N VAL A 161 -10.09 -18.54 -15.18
CA VAL A 161 -9.16 -18.59 -14.05
C VAL A 161 -9.24 -20.00 -13.50
N GLU A 162 -8.14 -20.75 -13.56
CA GLU A 162 -8.04 -22.05 -12.89
C GLU A 162 -8.41 -21.83 -11.42
N GLU A 163 -9.55 -22.40 -11.00
CA GLU A 163 -9.89 -22.49 -9.59
C GLU A 163 -8.77 -23.28 -8.89
N PRO A 164 -8.15 -22.75 -7.82
CA PRO A 164 -7.15 -23.50 -7.08
C PRO A 164 -7.82 -24.72 -6.46
N GLY A 165 -7.37 -25.89 -6.89
CA GLY A 165 -8.03 -27.18 -6.69
C GLY A 165 -8.43 -27.49 -5.26
N MET A 166 -9.67 -27.95 -5.11
CA MET A 166 -10.05 -28.83 -4.01
C MET A 166 -9.17 -30.09 -4.04
N THR A 167 -8.23 -30.20 -3.10
CA THR A 167 -7.64 -31.49 -2.77
C THR A 167 -8.64 -32.30 -1.93
N MET A 168 -9.32 -33.24 -2.57
CA MET A 168 -9.99 -34.36 -1.90
C MET A 168 -8.90 -35.33 -1.40
N GLY A 169 -8.76 -35.44 -0.07
CA GLY A 169 -7.90 -36.42 0.56
C GLY A 169 -8.49 -37.82 0.43
N TYR A 170 -7.72 -38.74 -0.14
CA TYR A 170 -7.87 -40.18 0.04
C TYR A 170 -7.11 -40.63 1.28
#